data_AF-A0A9N9VDV7-F1
#
_entry.id   AF-A0A9N9VDV7-F1
#
_cell.length_a   1.000
_cell.length_b   1.000
_cell.length_c   1.000
_cell.angle_alpha   90.00
_cell.angle_beta   90.00
_cell.angle_gamma   90.00
#
_symmetry.space_group_name_H-M   'P 1'
#
loop_
_entity.id
_entity.type
_entity.pdbx_description
1 polymer ?
#
loop_
_entity_poly.entity_id
_entity_poly.type
_entity_poly.pdbx_seq_one_letter_code
_entity_poly.pdbx_strand_id
1 'polypeptide(L)'
;MGIGNLISMPLTLALGRRPIFLISLLMLAMTGRWCAFSTSLTSHIARRNFLSMAAGQSEALAPFIVEEIHFLHERSTKIAWYIGVQ
;
A
#
# COMPACT_ATOMS: atom_id res chain seq x y z
N MET A 1 0.57 -3.35 9.24
CA MET A 1 1.48 -3.59 8.10
C MET A 1 1.58 -5.08 7.69
N GLY A 2 1.88 -6.01 8.61
CA GLY A 2 2.22 -7.41 8.25
C GLY A 2 1.17 -8.23 7.47
N ILE A 3 -0.09 -8.27 7.89
CA ILE A 3 -1.12 -9.12 7.21
C ILE A 3 -1.45 -8.59 5.80
N GLY A 4 -1.55 -7.27 5.66
CA GLY A 4 -1.76 -6.64 4.35
C GLY A 4 -0.65 -7.00 3.38
N ASN A 5 0.60 -6.98 3.86
CA ASN A 5 1.77 -7.30 3.05
C ASN A 5 1.89 -8.81 2.71
N LEU A 6 1.44 -9.68 3.61
CA LEU A 6 1.38 -11.14 3.38
C LEU A 6 0.46 -11.51 2.21
N ILE A 7 -0.60 -10.71 1.99
CA ILE A 7 -1.56 -10.92 0.90
C ILE A 7 -1.09 -10.21 -0.38
N SER A 8 -0.50 -9.02 -0.27
CA SER A 8 -0.07 -8.27 -1.45
C SER A 8 1.14 -8.89 -2.14
N MET A 9 2.10 -9.47 -1.43
CA MET A 9 3.26 -10.13 -2.06
C MET A 9 2.89 -11.25 -3.05
N PRO A 10 2.08 -12.28 -2.67
CA PRO A 10 1.69 -13.33 -3.61
C PRO A 10 0.74 -12.80 -4.70
N LEU A 11 -0.12 -11.83 -4.37
CA LEU A 11 -1.00 -11.21 -5.35
C LEU A 11 -0.19 -10.47 -6.43
N THR A 12 0.90 -9.81 -6.02
CA THR A 12 1.83 -9.06 -6.90
C THR A 12 2.55 -9.96 -7.88
N LEU A 13 2.88 -11.18 -7.47
CA LEU A 13 3.40 -12.20 -8.38
C LEU A 13 2.31 -12.75 -9.32
N ALA A 14 1.07 -12.92 -8.87
CA ALA A 14 0.02 -13.60 -9.64
C ALA A 14 -0.68 -12.72 -10.69
N LEU A 15 -1.00 -11.46 -10.37
CA LEU A 15 -1.79 -10.57 -11.25
C LEU A 15 -0.95 -9.48 -11.92
N GLY A 16 0.35 -9.40 -11.61
CA GLY A 16 1.23 -8.33 -12.07
C GLY A 16 1.14 -7.06 -11.22
N ARG A 17 2.21 -6.26 -11.23
CA ARG A 17 2.47 -5.24 -10.19
C ARG A 17 1.64 -3.96 -10.36
N ARG A 18 1.30 -3.60 -11.60
CA ARG A 18 0.52 -2.39 -11.94
C ARG A 18 -0.93 -2.38 -11.43
N PRO A 19 -1.75 -3.45 -11.64
CA PRO A 19 -3.14 -3.44 -11.16
C PRO A 19 -3.24 -3.42 -9.64
N ILE A 20 -2.28 -3.98 -8.92
CA ILE A 20 -2.36 -4.12 -7.45
C ILE A 20 -2.10 -2.80 -6.75
N PHE A 21 -1.19 -1.98 -7.28
CA PHE A 21 -1.01 -0.61 -6.79
C PHE A 21 -2.28 0.23 -6.96
N LEU A 22 -2.96 0.09 -8.10
CA LEU A 22 -4.24 0.78 -8.34
C LEU A 22 -5.34 0.27 -7.39
N ILE A 23 -5.40 -1.03 -7.14
CA ILE A 23 -6.36 -1.63 -6.21
C ILE A 23 -6.10 -1.15 -4.77
N SER A 24 -4.85 -1.09 -4.32
CA SER A 24 -4.53 -0.64 -2.96
C SER A 24 -4.86 0.85 -2.77
N LEU A 25 -4.59 1.68 -3.78
CA LEU A 25 -4.94 3.10 -3.78
C LEU A 25 -6.46 3.32 -3.78
N LEU A 26 -7.21 2.55 -4.59
CA LEU A 26 -8.67 2.58 -4.59
C LEU A 26 -9.23 2.14 -3.23
N MET A 27 -8.68 1.08 -2.63
CA MET A 27 -9.11 0.59 -1.33
C MET A 27 -8.82 1.63 -0.23
N LEU A 28 -7.70 2.34 -0.29
CA LEU A 28 -7.37 3.44 0.62
C LEU A 28 -8.36 4.61 0.46
N ALA A 29 -8.66 5.03 -0.77
CA ALA A 29 -9.59 6.12 -1.05
C ALA A 29 -11.03 5.78 -0.61
N MET A 30 -11.48 4.56 -0.89
CA MET A 30 -12.79 4.05 -0.46
C MET A 30 -12.89 4.01 1.06
N THR A 31 -11.86 3.48 1.75
CA THR A 31 -11.85 3.40 3.21
C THR A 31 -11.76 4.78 3.85
N GLY A 32 -11.02 5.72 3.25
CA GLY A 32 -10.96 7.11 3.68
C GLY A 32 -12.33 7.81 3.57
N ARG A 33 -13.03 7.61 2.45
CA ARG A 33 -14.38 8.17 2.26
C ARG A 33 -15.40 7.52 3.20
N TRP A 34 -15.28 6.22 3.43
CA TRP A 34 -16.06 5.47 4.41
C TRP A 34 -15.72 5.89 5.85
N CYS A 35 -14.50 6.40 6.09
CA CYS A 35 -14.10 6.99 7.37
C CYS A 35 -14.87 8.30 7.67
N ALA A 36 -15.11 9.11 6.65
CA ALA A 36 -15.77 10.42 6.76
C ALA A 36 -17.28 10.33 7.05
N PHE A 37 -17.96 9.28 6.58
CA PHE A 37 -19.44 9.20 6.62
C PHE A 37 -20.04 8.58 7.88
N SER A 38 -19.25 8.27 8.90
CA SER A 38 -19.76 7.40 9.95
C SER A 38 -19.91 8.04 11.32
N THR A 39 -21.01 7.66 11.94
CA THR A 39 -21.58 8.21 13.15
C THR A 39 -21.39 7.33 14.39
N SER A 40 -20.82 6.12 14.27
CA SER A 40 -20.72 5.14 15.39
C SER A 40 -19.28 4.71 15.70
N LEU A 41 -18.95 4.56 17.00
CA LEU A 41 -17.60 4.22 17.50
C LEU A 41 -17.10 2.84 17.02
N THR A 42 -17.94 1.80 17.08
CA THR A 42 -17.58 0.44 16.63
C THR A 42 -17.26 0.42 15.13
N SER A 43 -18.04 1.17 14.35
CA SER A 43 -17.80 1.38 12.94
C SER A 43 -16.46 2.09 12.69
N HIS A 44 -16.08 3.09 13.52
CA HIS A 44 -14.80 3.82 13.40
C HIS A 44 -13.61 2.90 13.59
N ILE A 45 -13.69 1.99 14.56
CA ILE A 45 -12.63 1.01 14.82
C ILE A 45 -12.50 0.03 13.66
N ALA A 46 -13.61 -0.55 13.18
CA ALA A 46 -13.58 -1.48 12.05
C ALA A 46 -12.96 -0.84 10.79
N ARG A 47 -13.34 0.41 10.50
CA ARG A 47 -12.81 1.16 9.34
C ARG A 47 -11.33 1.46 9.45
N ARG A 48 -10.84 1.80 10.65
CA ARG A 48 -9.42 2.07 10.89
C ARG A 48 -8.55 0.83 10.71
N ASN A 49 -9.08 -0.36 11.05
CA ASN A 49 -8.41 -1.63 10.79
C ASN A 49 -8.28 -1.90 9.28
N PHE A 50 -9.37 -1.74 8.52
CA PHE A 50 -9.33 -1.84 7.06
C PHE A 50 -8.38 -0.83 6.42
N LEU A 51 -8.38 0.41 6.93
CA LEU A 51 -7.51 1.48 6.43
C LEU A 51 -6.04 1.12 6.67
N SER A 52 -5.70 0.62 7.85
CA SER A 52 -4.35 0.16 8.20
C SER A 52 -3.89 -1.02 7.35
N MET A 53 -4.80 -1.92 6.96
CA MET A 53 -4.50 -3.01 6.03
C MET A 53 -4.21 -2.48 4.61
N ALA A 54 -5.03 -1.57 4.09
CA ALA A 54 -4.84 -0.96 2.77
C ALA A 54 -3.59 -0.07 2.70
N ALA A 55 -3.31 0.69 3.77
CA ALA A 55 -2.10 1.50 3.90
C ALA A 55 -0.84 0.60 3.89
N GLY A 56 -0.87 -0.51 4.63
CA GLY A 56 0.26 -1.45 4.66
C GLY A 56 0.56 -2.11 3.32
N GLN A 57 -0.45 -2.33 2.47
CA GLN A 57 -0.22 -2.80 1.10
C GLN A 57 0.45 -1.73 0.24
N SER A 58 -0.01 -0.48 0.34
CA SER A 58 0.49 0.62 -0.50
C SER A 58 1.95 0.97 -0.22
N GLU A 59 2.36 0.97 1.05
CA GLU A 59 3.75 1.28 1.42
C GLU A 59 4.74 0.21 1.00
N ALA A 60 4.34 -1.07 1.03
CA ALA A 60 5.21 -2.15 0.62
C ALA A 60 5.40 -2.22 -0.90
N LEU A 61 4.39 -1.81 -1.69
CA LEU A 61 4.49 -1.78 -3.16
C LEU A 61 5.34 -0.63 -3.68
N ALA A 62 5.43 0.49 -2.95
CA ALA A 62 6.20 1.66 -3.38
C ALA A 62 7.70 1.38 -3.67
N PRO A 63 8.48 0.71 -2.79
CA PRO A 63 9.87 0.38 -3.10
C PRO A 63 10.01 -0.61 -4.26
N PHE A 64 9.05 -1.54 -4.43
CA PHE A 64 9.04 -2.46 -5.57
C PHE A 64 8.89 -1.72 -6.91
N ILE A 65 8.08 -0.67 -6.96
CA ILE A 65 7.88 0.14 -8.17
C ILE A 65 9.15 0.96 -8.47
N VAL A 66 9.77 1.55 -7.45
CA VAL A 66 11.01 2.34 -7.60
C VAL A 66 12.13 1.47 -8.16
N GLU A 67 12.24 0.23 -7.71
CA GLU A 67 13.18 -0.77 -8.21
C GLU A 67 12.99 -1.12 -9.69
N GLU A 68 11.76 -1.13 -10.19
CA GLU A 68 11.49 -1.48 -11.60
C GLU A 68 11.75 -0.33 -12.57
N ILE A 69 11.67 0.92 -12.12
CA ILE A 69 11.84 2.11 -12.96
C ILE A 69 13.34 2.44 -13.17
N HIS A 70 14.19 2.04 -12.23
CA HIS A 70 15.62 2.42 -12.21
C HIS A 70 16.53 1.26 -12.58
N PHE A 71 17.63 1.58 -13.27
CA PHE A 71 18.66 0.60 -13.59
C PHE A 71 19.29 0.01 -12.31
N LEU A 72 19.74 -1.25 -12.40
CA LEU A 72 20.24 -2.05 -11.28
C LEU A 72 21.32 -1.32 -10.44
N HIS A 73 22.13 -0.48 -11.08
CA HIS A 73 23.21 0.28 -10.45
C HIS A 73 22.71 1.46 -9.59
N GLU A 74 21.62 2.11 -9.98
CA GLU A 74 21.07 3.27 -9.25
C GLU A 74 20.05 2.88 -8.18
N ARG A 75 19.55 1.65 -8.23
CA ARG A 75 18.46 1.15 -7.39
C ARG A 75 18.71 1.36 -5.89
N SER A 76 19.92 1.05 -5.40
CA SER A 76 20.26 1.20 -3.97
C SER A 76 20.17 2.65 -3.51
N THR A 77 20.69 3.59 -4.31
CA THR A 77 20.66 5.03 -4.02
C THR A 77 19.24 5.58 -4.04
N LYS A 78 18.39 5.13 -4.98
CA LYS A 78 17.00 5.59 -5.09
C LYS A 78 16.12 5.03 -3.99
N ILE A 79 16.32 3.77 -3.58
CA ILE A 79 15.63 3.18 -2.43
C ILE A 79 16.06 3.87 -1.13
N ALA A 80 17.36 4.18 -0.97
CA ALA A 80 17.85 4.92 0.18
C ALA A 80 17.24 6.34 0.26
N TRP A 81 17.11 7.03 -0.87
CA TRP A 81 16.40 8.30 -0.95
C TRP A 81 14.91 8.17 -0.60
N TYR A 82 14.24 7.15 -1.11
CA TYR A 82 12.83 6.88 -0.82
C TYR A 82 12.61 6.66 0.69
N ILE A 83 13.44 5.84 1.33
CA ILE A 83 13.39 5.58 2.78
C ILE A 83 13.74 6.85 3.58
N GLY A 84 14.65 7.70 3.08
CA GLY A 84 15.02 8.94 3.76
C GLY A 84 13.96 10.05 3.70
N VAL A 85 13.02 9.97 2.76
CA VAL A 85 11.92 10.94 2.60
C VAL A 85 10.64 10.48 3.31
N GLN A 86 10.47 9.17 3.50
CA GLN A 86 9.33 8.54 4.16
C GLN A 86 9.41 8.67 5.69
#